data_AF-A0A453E6B2-F1
#
_entry.id   AF-A0A453E6B2-F1
#
_cell.length_a   1.000
_cell.length_b   1.000
_cell.length_c   1.000
_cell.angle_alpha   90.00
_cell.angle_beta   90.00
_cell.angle_gamma   90.00
#
_symmetry.space_group_name_H-M   'P 1'
#
loop_
_entity.id
_entity.type
_entity.pdbx_description
1 polymer ?
#
loop_
_entity_poly.entity_id
_entity_poly.type
_entity_poly.pdbx_seq_one_letter_code
_entity_poly.pdbx_strand_id
1 'polypeptide(L)'
;AAGLAGILKKLGRDGSVDKRRSVIAIDGGLFEHYAKFSKCLEATLIELLGEESSKFVVVKHADDGSGIGAALIAASQSQYRNVE
;
A
#
# COMPACT_ATOMS: atom_id res chain seq x y z
N ALA A 1 6.29 -4.20 9.35
CA ALA A 1 6.12 -2.74 9.56
C ALA A 1 7.36 -1.95 9.19
N ALA A 2 8.53 -2.23 9.80
CA ALA A 2 9.78 -1.49 9.54
C ALA A 2 10.17 -1.37 8.05
N GLY A 3 10.05 -2.46 7.27
CA GLY A 3 10.28 -2.40 5.82
C GLY A 3 9.34 -1.45 5.08
N LEU A 4 8.04 -1.44 5.42
CA LEU A 4 7.05 -0.51 4.84
C LEU A 4 7.38 0.94 5.23
N ALA A 5 7.73 1.19 6.50
CA ALA A 5 8.17 2.51 6.95
C ALA A 5 9.43 2.97 6.19
N GLY A 6 10.37 2.07 5.93
CA GLY A 6 11.56 2.36 5.12
C GLY A 6 11.22 2.76 3.67
N ILE A 7 10.28 2.05 3.03
CA ILE A 7 9.79 2.38 1.68
C ILE A 7 9.12 3.77 1.68
N LEU A 8 8.23 4.03 2.65
CA LEU A 8 7.56 5.33 2.78
C LEU A 8 8.57 6.47 2.94
N LYS A 9 9.57 6.30 3.83
CA LYS A 9 10.65 7.27 4.03
C LYS A 9 11.45 7.50 2.75
N LYS A 10 11.81 6.42 2.04
CA LYS A 10 12.55 6.50 0.78
C LYS A 10 11.80 7.27 -0.30
N LEU A 11 10.47 7.15 -0.32
CA LEU A 11 9.59 7.86 -1.25
C LEU A 11 9.24 9.28 -0.78
N GLY A 12 9.62 9.69 0.44
CA GLY A 12 9.17 10.96 1.04
C GLY A 12 7.67 10.99 1.34
N ARG A 13 7.06 9.82 1.51
CA ARG A 13 5.61 9.61 1.68
C ARG A 13 5.22 9.09 3.06
N ASP A 14 6.13 9.25 4.02
CA ASP A 14 5.94 8.81 5.41
C ASP A 14 5.07 9.77 6.23
N GLY A 15 4.56 10.85 5.63
CA GLY A 15 3.71 11.85 6.27
C GLY A 15 4.48 12.92 7.04
N SER A 16 5.82 12.82 7.09
CA SER A 16 6.65 13.75 7.88
C SER A 16 6.91 15.08 7.17
N VAL A 17 7.11 15.05 5.86
CA VAL A 17 7.40 16.24 5.02
C VAL A 17 6.19 16.64 4.19
N ASP A 18 5.55 15.66 3.53
CA ASP A 18 4.36 15.85 2.71
C ASP A 18 3.19 15.10 3.35
N LYS A 19 2.15 15.85 3.72
CA LYS A 19 0.88 15.35 4.29
C LYS A 19 -0.03 14.74 3.22
N ARG A 20 0.49 14.43 2.04
CA ARG A 20 -0.22 13.69 1.01
C ARG A 20 -0.55 12.29 1.49
N ARG A 21 -1.83 11.94 1.40
CA ARG A 21 -2.31 10.60 1.71
C ARG A 21 -1.60 9.54 0.85
N SER A 22 -1.14 8.49 1.52
CA SER A 22 -0.46 7.34 0.94
C SER A 22 -1.21 6.07 1.33
N VAL A 23 -1.39 5.19 0.37
CA VAL A 23 -2.10 3.93 0.56
C VAL A 23 -1.14 2.79 0.23
N ILE A 24 -1.03 1.83 1.14
CA ILE A 24 -0.28 0.59 0.96
C ILE A 24 -1.30 -0.50 0.69
N ALA A 25 -1.37 -0.96 -0.55
CA ALA A 25 -2.13 -2.14 -0.93
C ALA A 25 -1.36 -3.39 -0.48
N ILE A 26 -1.99 -4.26 0.31
CA ILE A 26 -1.44 -5.54 0.75
C ILE A 26 -2.39 -6.65 0.32
N ASP A 27 -1.82 -7.69 -0.26
CA ASP A 27 -2.48 -8.93 -0.62
C ASP A 27 -1.72 -10.09 0.04
N GLY A 28 -2.41 -11.21 0.30
CA GLY A 28 -1.84 -12.44 0.82
C GLY A 28 -2.51 -12.96 2.09
N GLY A 29 -2.72 -14.28 2.12
CA GLY A 29 -3.51 -14.95 3.15
C GLY A 29 -3.04 -14.77 4.61
N LEU A 30 -1.76 -14.46 4.85
CA LEU A 30 -1.29 -14.13 6.20
C LEU A 30 -1.86 -12.79 6.69
N PHE A 31 -1.88 -11.78 5.82
CA PHE A 31 -2.46 -10.48 6.16
C PHE A 31 -3.99 -10.58 6.23
N GLU A 32 -4.60 -11.34 5.33
CA GLU A 32 -6.05 -11.49 5.25
C GLU A 32 -6.64 -12.31 6.41
N HIS A 33 -6.10 -13.52 6.64
CA HIS A 33 -6.75 -14.49 7.53
C HIS A 33 -6.20 -14.48 8.96
N TYR A 34 -5.03 -13.86 9.21
CA TYR A 34 -4.45 -13.80 10.54
C TYR A 34 -4.59 -12.41 11.18
N ALA A 35 -5.73 -12.16 11.84
CA ALA A 35 -6.04 -10.86 12.43
C ALA A 35 -5.01 -10.33 13.45
N LYS A 36 -4.27 -11.21 14.17
CA LYS A 36 -3.20 -10.75 15.07
C LYS A 36 -2.03 -10.16 14.28
N PHE A 37 -1.72 -10.74 13.12
CA PHE A 37 -0.65 -10.25 12.25
C PHE A 37 -1.01 -8.89 11.66
N SER A 38 -2.20 -8.73 11.08
CA SER A 38 -2.61 -7.45 10.47
C SER A 38 -2.68 -6.32 11.50
N LYS A 39 -3.29 -6.57 12.67
CA LYS A 39 -3.33 -5.58 13.77
C LYS A 39 -1.94 -5.20 14.28
N CYS A 40 -1.06 -6.20 14.46
CA CYS A 40 0.31 -5.95 14.87
C CYS A 40 1.06 -5.11 13.81
N LEU A 41 0.90 -5.45 12.53
CA LEU A 41 1.52 -4.72 11.43
C LEU A 41 1.11 -3.24 11.41
N GLU A 42 -0.18 -2.96 11.52
CA GLU A 42 -0.73 -1.61 11.53
C GLU A 42 -0.29 -0.82 12.77
N ALA A 43 -0.41 -1.43 13.97
CA ALA A 43 0.01 -0.80 15.22
C ALA A 43 1.51 -0.44 15.22
N THR A 44 2.37 -1.37 14.80
CA THR A 44 3.81 -1.09 14.69
C THR A 44 4.11 -0.05 13.62
N LEU A 45 3.32 0.04 12.54
CA LEU A 45 3.51 1.08 11.54
C LEU A 45 3.17 2.47 12.09
N ILE A 46 2.10 2.57 12.90
CA ILE A 46 1.74 3.81 13.63
C ILE A 46 2.87 4.22 14.57
N GLU A 47 3.39 3.28 15.37
CA GLU A 47 4.50 3.54 16.30
C GLU A 47 5.76 4.04 15.58
N LEU A 48 6.10 3.46 14.44
CA LEU A 48 7.30 3.83 13.68
C LEU A 48 7.20 5.17 12.94
N LEU A 49 5.98 5.60 12.57
CA LEU A 49 5.73 6.85 11.84
C LEU A 49 5.37 8.02 12.78
N GLY A 50 4.86 7.71 13.97
CA GLY A 50 4.27 8.66 14.90
C GLY A 50 2.80 8.96 14.58
N GLU A 51 2.05 9.34 15.61
CA GLU A 51 0.60 9.58 15.56
C GLU A 51 0.17 10.62 14.51
N GLU A 52 0.95 11.69 14.31
CA GLU A 52 0.57 12.72 13.33
C GLU A 52 0.81 12.25 11.88
N SER A 53 1.95 11.63 11.61
CA SER A 53 2.31 11.19 10.26
C SER A 53 1.48 9.98 9.83
N SER A 54 1.15 9.09 10.76
CA SER A 54 0.39 7.85 10.51
C SER A 54 -1.02 8.12 9.96
N LYS A 55 -1.64 9.26 10.31
CA LYS A 55 -2.96 9.70 9.78
C LYS A 55 -2.98 9.80 8.24
N PHE A 56 -1.83 10.01 7.62
CA PHE A 56 -1.69 10.11 6.17
C PHE A 56 -1.35 8.78 5.50
N VAL A 57 -1.11 7.70 6.25
CA VAL A 57 -0.75 6.39 5.73
C VAL A 57 -1.86 5.40 6.03
N VAL A 58 -2.40 4.77 4.99
CA VAL A 58 -3.48 3.78 5.12
C VAL A 58 -3.02 2.44 4.57
N VAL A 59 -3.11 1.39 5.36
CA VAL A 59 -2.96 0.01 4.88
C VAL A 59 -4.32 -0.49 4.41
N LYS A 60 -4.39 -1.08 3.22
CA LYS A 60 -5.63 -1.59 2.64
C LYS A 60 -5.42 -2.98 2.05
N HIS A 61 -6.30 -3.90 2.41
CA HIS A 61 -6.37 -5.21 1.75
C HIS A 61 -6.77 -5.02 0.28
N ALA A 62 -6.02 -5.66 -0.63
CA ALA A 62 -6.22 -5.60 -2.07
C ALA A 62 -6.43 -7.01 -2.62
N ASP A 63 -7.68 -7.48 -2.52
CA ASP A 63 -8.09 -8.79 -3.00
C ASP A 63 -7.93 -8.91 -4.53
N ASP A 64 -7.30 -9.99 -4.98
CA ASP A 64 -6.86 -10.24 -6.36
C ASP A 64 -6.21 -9.02 -7.04
N GLY A 65 -5.44 -8.25 -6.26
CA GLY A 65 -4.82 -7.02 -6.75
C GLY A 65 -3.84 -7.27 -7.90
N SER A 66 -3.20 -8.45 -7.92
CA SER A 66 -2.25 -8.83 -8.96
C SER A 66 -2.91 -9.22 -10.28
N GLY A 67 -4.02 -9.98 -10.26
CA GLY A 67 -4.76 -10.37 -11.46
C GLY A 67 -5.37 -9.18 -12.18
N ILE A 68 -6.11 -8.34 -11.44
CA ILE A 68 -6.71 -7.11 -11.97
C ILE A 68 -5.61 -6.14 -12.43
N GLY A 69 -4.53 -6.00 -11.66
CA GLY A 69 -3.38 -5.16 -12.02
C GLY A 69 -2.73 -5.60 -13.34
N ALA A 70 -2.52 -6.90 -13.53
CA ALA A 70 -1.99 -7.44 -14.78
C ALA A 70 -2.89 -7.13 -15.98
N ALA A 71 -4.21 -7.30 -15.82
CA ALA A 71 -5.18 -6.97 -16.86
C ALA A 71 -5.18 -5.47 -17.23
N LEU A 72 -5.11 -4.58 -16.23
CA LEU A 72 -5.00 -3.13 -16.44
C LEU A 72 -3.74 -2.76 -17.22
N ILE A 73 -2.59 -3.35 -16.88
CA ILE A 73 -1.35 -3.12 -17.61
C ILE A 73 -1.47 -3.64 -19.05
N ALA A 74 -2.02 -4.85 -19.25
CA ALA A 74 -2.23 -5.41 -20.59
C ALA A 74 -3.13 -4.52 -21.45
N ALA A 75 -4.21 -3.98 -20.89
CA ALA A 75 -5.09 -3.04 -21.57
C ALA A 75 -4.35 -1.75 -21.98
N SER A 76 -3.52 -1.19 -21.10
CA SER A 76 -2.74 0.03 -21.39
C SER A 76 -1.65 -0.14 -22.46
N GLN A 77 -1.20 -1.39 -22.69
CA GLN A 77 -0.20 -1.75 -23.69
C GLN A 77 -0.78 -2.56 -24.86
N SER A 78 -2.11 -2.52 -25.00
CA SER A 78 -2.81 -3.24 -26.04
C SER A 78 -2.48 -2.70 -27.43
N GLN A 79 -2.43 -3.57 -28.43
CA GLN A 79 -2.29 -3.18 -29.83
C GLN A 79 -3.50 -2.37 -30.33
N TYR A 80 -4.64 -2.47 -29.64
CA TYR A 80 -5.87 -1.73 -29.96
C TYR A 80 -5.85 -0.26 -29.50
N ARG A 81 -4.73 0.24 -28.95
CA ARG A 81 -4.63 1.59 -28.36
C ARG A 81 -4.79 2.74 -29.37
N ASN A 82 -4.59 2.47 -30.67
CA ASN A 82 -4.75 3.46 -31.76
C ASN A 82 -5.86 3.06 -32.76
N VAL A 83 -6.74 2.13 -32.39
CA VAL A 83 -7.90 1.76 -33.22
C VAL A 83 -9.09 2.58 -32.71
N GLU A 84 -9.02 3.89 -32.93
CA GLU A 84 -10.13 4.84 -32.83
C GLU A 84 -10.08 5.80 -34.03
#